data_AF-A0A523QSQ6-F1
#
_entry.id   AF-A0A523QSQ6-F1
#
_cell.length_a   1.000
_cell.length_b   1.000
_cell.length_c   1.000
_cell.angle_alpha   90.00
_cell.angle_beta   90.00
_cell.angle_gamma   90.00
#
_symmetry.space_group_name_H-M   'P 1'
#
loop_
_entity.id
_entity.type
_entity.pdbx_description
1 polymer ?
#
loop_
_entity_poly.entity_id
_entity_poly.type
_entity_poly.pdbx_seq_one_letter_code
_entity_poly.pdbx_strand_id
1 'polypeptide(L)'
;MKTKEVKEIYQCNNCYAIFEPYGDDYWLECPYCRCDKYSRFAIRLFEDRQIFEAYEFAITGGQALHLFGWPGVYPGAPRCFKKSNQGGHLLDQNKVRLIATAKQLGVRVIKVSHEGTKKQHVDLCGRPLKRALKLAGVIKNVPDMPSIPKPPKKKVLAER
;
A
#
# COMPACT_ATOMS: atom_id res chain seq x y z
N MET A 1 -8.21 43.16 3.82
CA MET A 1 -8.91 42.01 4.44
C MET A 1 -7.93 40.84 4.52
N LYS A 2 -7.62 40.33 5.71
CA LYS A 2 -6.76 39.14 5.85
C LYS A 2 -7.64 37.89 5.71
N THR A 3 -7.37 37.06 4.71
CA THR A 3 -8.01 35.74 4.57
C THR A 3 -7.66 34.90 5.79
N LYS A 4 -8.67 34.37 6.48
CA LYS A 4 -8.46 33.42 7.58
C LYS A 4 -7.94 32.11 6.98
N GLU A 5 -6.71 31.75 7.31
CA GLU A 5 -6.14 30.44 7.02
C GLU A 5 -7.02 29.37 7.69
N VAL A 6 -7.53 28.44 6.88
CA VAL A 6 -8.31 27.31 7.37
C VAL A 6 -7.31 26.25 7.82
N LYS A 7 -7.19 26.05 9.14
CA LYS A 7 -6.40 24.96 9.71
C LYS A 7 -7.18 23.65 9.56
N GLU A 8 -6.66 22.69 8.80
CA GLU A 8 -7.24 21.35 8.73
C GLU A 8 -7.02 20.61 10.06
N ILE A 9 -8.10 20.15 10.67
CA ILE A 9 -8.05 19.41 11.94
C ILE A 9 -8.12 17.92 11.61
N TYR A 10 -7.05 17.19 11.91
CA TYR A 10 -6.99 15.74 11.74
C TYR A 10 -7.24 15.07 13.09
N GLN A 11 -8.32 14.29 13.18
CA GLN A 11 -8.72 13.61 14.41
C GLN A 11 -8.19 12.17 14.41
N CYS A 12 -7.45 11.80 15.45
CA CYS A 12 -7.17 10.40 15.76
C CYS A 12 -8.17 9.92 16.82
N ASN A 13 -8.49 8.62 16.84
CA ASN A 13 -9.53 8.04 17.72
C ASN A 13 -9.33 8.31 19.23
N ASN A 14 -8.14 8.76 19.67
CA ASN A 14 -7.83 9.02 21.08
C ASN A 14 -7.19 10.40 21.37
N CYS A 15 -6.97 11.26 20.36
CA CYS A 15 -6.36 12.59 20.56
C CYS A 15 -6.92 13.63 19.58
N TYR A 16 -7.22 14.81 20.10
CA TYR A 16 -7.46 16.03 19.31
C TYR A 16 -6.11 16.75 19.17
N ALA A 17 -5.54 16.74 17.97
CA ALA A 17 -4.39 17.57 17.67
C ALA A 17 -4.70 18.41 16.43
N ILE A 18 -4.52 19.73 16.57
CA ILE A 18 -4.61 20.67 15.46
C ILE A 18 -3.19 20.76 14.90
N PHE A 19 -2.99 20.30 13.66
CA PHE A 19 -1.68 20.36 13.02
C PHE A 19 -1.67 21.48 11.99
N GLU A 20 -0.61 22.27 12.01
CA GLU A 20 -0.27 23.17 10.91
C GLU A 20 0.56 22.38 9.89
N PRO A 21 0.27 22.47 8.58
CA PRO A 21 1.03 21.76 7.56
C PRO A 21 2.48 22.27 7.55
N TYR A 22 3.40 21.49 8.12
CA TYR A 22 4.83 21.75 8.09
C TYR A 22 5.49 20.92 6.97
N GLY A 23 5.44 21.44 5.75
CA GLY A 23 6.17 20.92 4.58
C GLY A 23 5.68 19.59 3.99
N ASP A 24 6.42 19.08 3.00
CA ASP A 24 6.13 17.85 2.25
C ASP A 24 6.41 16.56 3.05
N ASP A 25 6.84 16.69 4.30
CA ASP A 25 7.15 15.59 5.19
C ASP A 25 5.87 15.12 5.90
N TYR A 26 5.23 14.12 5.30
CA TYR A 26 4.16 13.37 5.95
C TYR A 26 4.74 12.62 7.17
N TRP A 27 4.60 13.21 8.34
CA TRP A 27 5.10 12.68 9.62
C TRP A 27 4.58 11.26 9.90
N LEU A 28 5.46 10.42 10.45
CA LEU A 28 5.28 9.00 10.71
C LEU A 28 4.97 8.66 12.17
N GLU A 29 4.96 9.64 13.10
CA GLU A 29 4.55 9.44 14.50
C GLU A 29 3.77 10.64 15.05
N CYS A 30 2.57 10.41 15.63
CA CYS A 30 1.90 11.43 16.43
C CYS A 30 2.68 11.57 17.77
N PRO A 31 3.28 12.74 18.05
CA PRO A 31 4.23 12.89 19.16
C PRO A 31 3.56 12.74 20.54
N TYR A 32 2.24 12.89 20.62
CA TYR A 32 1.50 12.89 21.88
C TYR A 32 1.00 11.51 22.32
N CYS A 33 0.62 10.63 21.40
CA CYS A 33 0.02 9.35 21.78
C CYS A 33 0.95 8.14 21.61
N ARG A 34 2.08 8.28 20.87
CA ARG A 34 2.83 7.12 20.31
C ARG A 34 1.90 6.04 19.76
N CYS A 35 0.73 6.45 19.30
CA CYS A 35 -0.26 5.53 18.85
C CYS A 35 0.15 5.17 17.43
N ASP A 36 0.76 3.98 17.30
CA ASP A 36 0.99 3.27 16.02
C ASP A 36 -0.28 3.13 15.16
N LYS A 37 -1.42 3.59 15.69
CA LYS A 37 -2.69 3.76 15.03
C LYS A 37 -2.72 5.11 14.32
N TYR A 38 -1.81 5.31 13.37
CA TYR A 38 -2.20 6.07 12.18
C TYR A 38 -3.56 5.53 11.74
N SER A 39 -4.48 6.41 11.38
CA SER A 39 -5.62 6.04 10.57
C SER A 39 -5.05 5.23 9.40
N ARG A 40 -5.11 3.90 9.51
CA ARG A 40 -4.70 2.98 8.45
C ARG A 40 -5.44 3.50 7.24
N PHE A 41 -4.73 4.05 6.25
CA PHE A 41 -5.35 4.44 5.00
C PHE A 41 -6.10 3.20 4.52
N ALA A 42 -7.42 3.25 4.61
CA ALA A 42 -8.24 2.08 4.44
C ALA A 42 -8.19 1.74 2.96
N ILE A 43 -7.50 0.65 2.62
CA ILE A 43 -7.46 0.15 1.26
C ILE A 43 -8.84 -0.41 0.95
N ARG A 44 -9.56 0.20 0.01
CA ARG A 44 -10.86 -0.32 -0.43
C ARG A 44 -10.66 -1.37 -1.51
N LEU A 45 -11.28 -2.54 -1.34
CA LEU A 45 -11.24 -3.61 -2.34
C LEU A 45 -12.24 -3.34 -3.46
N PHE A 46 -11.82 -3.63 -4.70
CA PHE A 46 -12.64 -3.64 -5.90
C PHE A 46 -12.42 -4.96 -6.66
N GLU A 47 -13.49 -5.59 -7.12
CA GLU A 47 -13.46 -6.83 -7.89
C GLU A 47 -13.01 -6.60 -9.34
N ASP A 48 -12.77 -7.69 -10.08
CA ASP A 48 -12.25 -7.68 -11.45
C ASP A 48 -13.03 -6.77 -12.41
N ARG A 49 -14.35 -6.79 -12.32
CA ARG A 49 -15.24 -5.96 -13.16
C ARG A 49 -15.31 -4.49 -12.74
N GLN A 50 -14.70 -4.10 -11.63
CA GLN A 50 -14.86 -2.80 -10.98
C GLN A 50 -13.65 -1.86 -11.14
N ILE A 51 -12.91 -1.98 -12.25
CA ILE A 51 -11.69 -1.18 -12.45
C ILE A 51 -11.98 0.33 -12.55
N PHE A 52 -13.11 0.72 -13.13
CA PHE A 52 -13.46 2.13 -13.28
C PHE A 52 -13.83 2.76 -11.94
N GLU A 53 -14.58 2.05 -11.11
CA GLU A 53 -14.93 2.46 -9.74
C GLU A 53 -13.69 2.56 -8.86
N ALA A 54 -12.71 1.68 -9.06
CA ALA A 54 -11.43 1.75 -8.39
C ALA A 54 -10.64 3.01 -8.79
N TYR A 55 -10.64 3.38 -10.07
CA TYR A 55 -10.03 4.64 -10.53
C TYR A 55 -10.73 5.85 -9.93
N GLU A 56 -12.06 5.93 -10.00
CA GLU A 56 -12.82 7.04 -9.45
C GLU A 56 -12.58 7.20 -7.95
N PHE A 57 -12.56 6.10 -7.19
CA PHE A 57 -12.24 6.14 -5.77
C PHE A 57 -10.82 6.66 -5.50
N ALA A 58 -9.83 6.21 -6.27
CA ALA A 58 -8.46 6.71 -6.14
C ALA A 58 -8.36 8.21 -6.48
N ILE A 59 -9.09 8.68 -7.50
CA ILE A 59 -9.15 10.09 -7.91
C ILE A 59 -9.69 10.98 -6.80
N THR A 60 -10.68 10.49 -6.02
CA THR A 60 -11.20 11.22 -4.85
C THR A 60 -10.23 11.25 -3.65
N GLY A 61 -8.99 10.79 -3.82
CA GLY A 61 -7.97 10.76 -2.77
C GLY A 61 -7.97 9.48 -1.94
N GLY A 62 -8.81 8.50 -2.28
CA GLY A 62 -8.78 7.16 -1.68
C GLY A 62 -7.61 6.31 -2.17
N GLN A 63 -7.40 5.16 -1.51
CA GLN A 63 -6.49 4.13 -2.00
C GLN A 63 -7.29 2.86 -2.30
N ALA A 64 -7.21 2.39 -3.55
CA ALA A 64 -7.97 1.24 -4.03
C ALA A 64 -7.06 0.04 -4.27
N LEU A 65 -7.59 -1.16 -4.02
CA LEU A 65 -7.02 -2.43 -4.45
C LEU A 65 -8.01 -3.09 -5.41
N HIS A 66 -7.72 -3.00 -6.70
CA HIS A 66 -8.49 -3.70 -7.74
C HIS A 66 -7.87 -5.07 -7.99
N LEU A 67 -8.67 -6.14 -8.00
CA LEU A 67 -8.20 -7.50 -8.26
C LEU A 67 -8.37 -7.87 -9.72
N PHE A 68 -7.49 -8.70 -10.26
CA PHE A 68 -7.68 -9.28 -11.59
C PHE A 68 -7.11 -10.69 -11.71
N GLY A 69 -7.64 -11.46 -12.65
CA GLY A 69 -7.21 -12.84 -12.92
C GLY A 69 -5.97 -12.91 -13.82
N TRP A 70 -5.23 -14.01 -13.70
CA TRP A 70 -4.20 -14.43 -14.67
C TRP A 70 -3.15 -13.35 -15.03
N PRO A 71 -2.48 -12.74 -14.05
CA PRO A 71 -1.66 -11.57 -14.31
C PRO A 71 -0.34 -11.88 -15.03
N GLY A 72 -0.08 -13.14 -15.40
CA GLY A 72 1.15 -13.59 -16.06
C GLY A 72 1.00 -14.02 -17.52
N VAL A 73 -0.16 -13.75 -18.16
CA VAL A 73 -0.48 -14.24 -19.52
C VAL A 73 0.24 -13.48 -20.63
N TYR A 74 0.89 -12.35 -20.32
CA TYR A 74 1.58 -11.54 -21.32
C TYR A 74 3.05 -11.94 -21.55
N PRO A 75 3.60 -11.77 -22.77
CA PRO A 75 5.01 -12.00 -23.07
C PRO A 75 5.94 -11.19 -22.16
N GLY A 76 6.96 -11.84 -21.59
CA GLY A 76 7.91 -11.17 -20.70
C GLY A 76 7.42 -10.93 -19.26
N ALA A 77 6.24 -11.45 -18.87
CA ALA A 77 5.75 -11.31 -17.50
C ALA A 77 6.79 -11.78 -16.46
N PRO A 78 7.02 -11.02 -15.37
CA PRO A 78 7.94 -11.42 -14.33
C PRO A 78 7.55 -12.78 -13.73
N ARG A 79 8.55 -13.56 -13.32
CA ARG A 79 8.34 -14.93 -12.83
C ARG A 79 7.36 -15.04 -11.65
N CYS A 80 7.22 -13.99 -10.83
CA CYS A 80 6.24 -13.96 -9.73
C CYS A 80 4.80 -13.86 -10.22
N PHE A 81 4.55 -13.12 -11.30
CA PHE A 81 3.22 -13.01 -11.93
C PHE A 81 2.84 -14.30 -12.64
N LYS A 82 3.78 -14.94 -13.35
CA LYS A 82 3.56 -16.26 -13.99
C LYS A 82 3.17 -17.39 -13.02
N LYS A 83 3.50 -17.26 -11.73
CA LYS A 83 3.17 -18.24 -10.69
C LYS A 83 1.92 -17.89 -9.89
N SER A 84 1.27 -16.78 -10.20
CA SER A 84 0.11 -16.28 -9.47
C SER A 84 -1.13 -16.41 -10.36
N ASN A 85 -2.23 -16.93 -9.80
CA ASN A 85 -3.52 -16.97 -10.52
C ASN A 85 -4.31 -15.65 -10.37
N GLN A 86 -3.85 -14.77 -9.49
CA GLN A 86 -4.49 -13.50 -9.17
C GLN A 86 -3.42 -12.42 -9.03
N GLY A 87 -3.72 -11.26 -9.59
CA GLY A 87 -2.98 -10.00 -9.40
C GLY A 87 -3.88 -8.95 -8.76
N GLY A 88 -3.28 -7.81 -8.43
CA GLY A 88 -4.08 -6.64 -8.09
C GLY A 88 -3.34 -5.34 -8.36
N HIS A 89 -4.08 -4.32 -8.79
CA HIS A 89 -3.60 -2.95 -8.93
C HIS A 89 -3.80 -2.23 -7.60
N LEU A 90 -2.71 -1.80 -6.97
CA LEU A 90 -2.76 -0.83 -5.88
C LEU A 90 -2.78 0.57 -6.50
N LEU A 91 -3.90 1.25 -6.35
CA LEU A 91 -4.24 2.51 -7.01
C LEU A 91 -4.26 3.65 -5.99
N ASP A 92 -3.56 4.74 -6.32
CA ASP A 92 -3.50 5.95 -5.50
C ASP A 92 -2.98 7.11 -6.34
N GLN A 93 -3.63 8.27 -6.28
CA GLN A 93 -3.15 9.48 -6.97
C GLN A 93 -1.96 10.14 -6.26
N ASN A 94 -1.79 9.91 -4.95
CA ASN A 94 -0.59 10.36 -4.24
C ASN A 94 0.53 9.33 -4.40
N LYS A 95 1.49 9.64 -5.28
CA LYS A 95 2.64 8.76 -5.59
C LYS A 95 3.47 8.40 -4.35
N VAL A 96 3.69 9.35 -3.45
CA VAL A 96 4.49 9.13 -2.23
C VAL A 96 3.79 8.12 -1.33
N ARG A 97 2.47 8.30 -1.12
CA ARG A 97 1.63 7.37 -0.35
C ARG A 97 1.54 5.99 -1.00
N LEU A 98 1.45 5.93 -2.34
CA LEU A 98 1.45 4.69 -3.10
C LEU A 98 2.72 3.87 -2.86
N ILE A 99 3.88 4.51 -3.00
CA ILE A 99 5.19 3.88 -2.81
C ILE A 99 5.37 3.44 -1.36
N ALA A 100 5.00 4.30 -0.40
CA ALA A 100 5.09 3.95 1.02
C ALA A 100 4.25 2.70 1.34
N THR A 101 3.02 2.64 0.83
CA THR A 101 2.14 1.48 0.99
C THR A 101 2.75 0.24 0.34
N ALA A 102 3.24 0.33 -0.89
CA ALA A 102 3.88 -0.80 -1.58
C ALA A 102 5.09 -1.33 -0.80
N LYS A 103 5.92 -0.45 -0.21
CA LYS A 103 7.04 -0.85 0.67
C LYS A 103 6.53 -1.59 1.90
N GLN A 104 5.50 -1.09 2.58
CA GLN A 104 4.90 -1.74 3.76
C GLN A 104 4.34 -3.13 3.44
N LEU A 105 3.75 -3.28 2.25
CA LEU A 105 3.28 -4.58 1.75
C LEU A 105 4.43 -5.56 1.46
N GLY A 106 5.68 -5.09 1.44
CA GLY A 106 6.88 -5.90 1.20
C GLY A 106 7.22 -6.07 -0.27
N VAL A 107 6.80 -5.13 -1.13
CA VAL A 107 7.22 -5.09 -2.53
C VAL A 107 8.71 -4.74 -2.59
N ARG A 108 9.50 -5.60 -3.22
CA ARG A 108 10.98 -5.42 -3.32
C ARG A 108 11.39 -4.51 -4.47
N VAL A 109 10.65 -4.55 -5.57
CA VAL A 109 10.89 -3.74 -6.77
C VAL A 109 9.60 -3.01 -7.05
N ILE A 110 9.62 -1.69 -6.88
CA ILE A 110 8.44 -0.84 -7.07
C ILE A 110 8.61 -0.13 -8.40
N LYS A 111 7.68 -0.39 -9.31
CA LYS A 111 7.51 0.37 -10.54
C LYS A 111 6.11 0.97 -10.51
N VAL A 112 6.02 2.30 -10.63
CA VAL A 112 4.74 2.99 -10.75
C VAL A 112 4.37 3.00 -12.24
N SER A 113 3.28 2.33 -12.58
CA SER A 113 2.72 2.32 -13.93
C SER A 113 1.85 3.56 -14.12
N HIS A 114 1.87 4.15 -15.32
CA HIS A 114 1.08 5.34 -15.69
C HIS A 114 1.17 6.52 -14.70
N GLU A 115 2.39 6.84 -14.28
CA GLU A 115 2.67 7.92 -13.34
C GLU A 115 2.02 9.25 -13.76
N GLY A 116 1.40 9.95 -12.78
CA GLY A 116 0.74 11.23 -12.98
C GLY A 116 -0.62 11.16 -13.67
N THR A 117 -1.09 9.97 -14.05
CA THR A 117 -2.41 9.80 -14.68
C THR A 117 -3.44 9.20 -13.71
N LYS A 118 -4.72 9.29 -14.08
CA LYS A 118 -5.83 8.60 -13.41
C LYS A 118 -5.62 7.08 -13.25
N LYS A 119 -4.77 6.47 -14.08
CA LYS A 119 -4.47 5.04 -14.08
C LYS A 119 -3.22 4.68 -13.27
N GLN A 120 -2.66 5.61 -12.50
CA GLN A 120 -1.44 5.38 -11.73
C GLN A 120 -1.60 4.22 -10.73
N HIS A 121 -0.74 3.19 -10.83
CA HIS A 121 -0.80 2.04 -9.93
C HIS A 121 0.56 1.35 -9.73
N VAL A 122 0.60 0.47 -8.72
CA VAL A 122 1.64 -0.56 -8.54
C VAL A 122 0.99 -1.93 -8.64
N ASP A 123 1.56 -2.80 -9.47
CA ASP A 123 1.11 -4.18 -9.60
C ASP A 123 1.54 -5.05 -8.40
N LEU A 124 0.58 -5.77 -7.83
CA LEU A 124 0.79 -6.68 -6.73
C LEU A 124 0.51 -8.13 -7.16
N CYS A 125 1.34 -9.05 -6.69
CA CYS A 125 1.10 -10.48 -6.78
C CYS A 125 1.66 -11.20 -5.54
N GLY A 126 1.33 -12.47 -5.35
CA GLY A 126 1.89 -13.30 -4.28
C GLY A 126 1.71 -12.72 -2.88
N ARG A 127 2.82 -12.59 -2.12
CA ARG A 127 2.78 -12.15 -0.71
C ARG A 127 2.33 -10.69 -0.52
N PRO A 128 2.85 -9.70 -1.28
CA PRO A 128 2.32 -8.33 -1.21
C PRO A 128 0.80 -8.25 -1.42
N LEU A 129 0.27 -8.96 -2.42
CA LEU A 129 -1.19 -8.97 -2.67
C LEU A 129 -1.96 -9.55 -1.49
N LYS A 130 -1.52 -10.68 -0.92
CA LYS A 130 -2.14 -11.28 0.27
C LYS A 130 -2.17 -10.33 1.47
N ARG A 131 -1.13 -9.53 1.67
CA ARG A 131 -1.07 -8.51 2.72
C ARG A 131 -2.03 -7.36 2.45
N ALA A 132 -2.13 -6.93 1.20
CA ALA A 132 -3.06 -5.88 0.80
C ALA A 132 -4.52 -6.31 1.05
N LEU A 133 -4.85 -7.56 0.72
CA LEU A 133 -6.16 -8.16 1.03
C LEU A 133 -6.47 -8.20 2.54
N LYS A 134 -5.48 -8.49 3.39
CA LYS A 134 -5.62 -8.44 4.86
C LYS A 134 -5.89 -7.01 5.34
N LEU A 135 -5.18 -6.01 4.79
CA LEU A 135 -5.40 -4.60 5.12
C LEU A 135 -6.77 -4.08 4.63
N ALA A 136 -7.25 -4.58 3.49
CA ALA A 136 -8.58 -4.25 2.96
C ALA A 136 -9.73 -4.91 3.74
N GLY A 137 -9.45 -5.65 4.81
CA GLY A 137 -10.47 -6.28 5.67
C GLY A 137 -11.13 -7.53 5.09
N VAL A 138 -10.61 -8.06 3.98
CA VAL A 138 -11.17 -9.20 3.24
C VAL A 138 -10.85 -10.52 3.94
N ILE A 139 -9.71 -10.58 4.63
CA ILE A 139 -9.25 -11.79 5.31
C ILE A 139 -9.46 -11.62 6.81
N LYS A 140 -10.60 -12.10 7.33
CA LYS A 140 -10.89 -12.03 8.77
C LYS A 140 -10.12 -13.05 9.61
N ASN A 141 -9.57 -14.12 9.03
CA ASN A 141 -8.91 -15.20 9.79
C ASN A 141 -7.86 -15.95 8.95
N VAL A 142 -6.67 -15.38 8.75
CA VAL A 142 -5.50 -16.21 8.35
C VAL A 142 -4.52 -16.15 9.51
N PRO A 143 -4.23 -17.29 10.18
CA PRO A 143 -3.20 -17.33 11.21
C PRO A 143 -1.93 -16.74 10.61
N ASP A 144 -1.26 -15.87 11.37
CA ASP A 144 -0.02 -15.25 10.91
C ASP A 144 0.91 -16.36 10.42
N MET A 145 1.14 -16.38 9.11
CA MET A 145 2.04 -17.35 8.52
C MET A 145 3.40 -17.04 9.14
N PRO A 146 3.99 -17.95 9.94
CA PRO A 146 5.21 -17.66 10.67
C PRO A 146 6.23 -17.15 9.65
N SER A 147 6.92 -16.07 10.03
CA SER A 147 8.01 -15.53 9.24
C SER A 147 8.92 -16.69 8.86
N ILE A 148 9.16 -16.89 7.56
CA ILE A 148 10.10 -17.91 7.12
C ILE A 148 11.41 -17.61 7.86
N PRO A 149 11.93 -18.56 8.66
CA PRO A 149 13.18 -18.34 9.37
C PRO A 149 14.22 -17.91 8.36
N LYS A 150 14.90 -16.79 8.64
CA LYS A 150 15.99 -16.34 7.78
C LYS A 150 16.95 -17.52 7.61
N PRO A 151 17.40 -17.83 6.39
CA PRO A 151 18.36 -18.91 6.19
C PRO A 151 19.56 -18.66 7.11
N PRO A 152 20.10 -19.69 7.78
CA PRO A 152 21.24 -19.52 8.65
C PRO A 152 22.36 -18.85 7.86
N LYS A 153 23.01 -17.84 8.46
CA LYS A 153 24.19 -17.20 7.86
C LYS A 153 25.20 -18.32 7.58
N LYS A 154 25.58 -18.53 6.32
CA LYS A 154 26.69 -19.42 5.97
C LYS A 154 27.91 -18.95 6.77
N LYS A 155 28.34 -19.76 7.75
CA LYS A 155 29.67 -19.59 8.34
C LYS A 155 30.67 -20.00 7.25
N VAL A 156 31.39 -19.02 6.72
CA VAL A 156 32.57 -19.30 5.91
C VAL A 156 33.60 -19.82 6.91
N LEU A 157 33.88 -21.13 6.86
CA LEU A 157 35.02 -21.69 7.57
C LEU A 157 36.26 -21.23 6.81
N ALA A 158 37.10 -20.44 7.46
CA ALA A 158 38.42 -20.14 6.95
C ALA A 158 39.25 -21.43 6.98
N GLU A 159 39.72 -21.87 5.83
CA GLU A 159 40.72 -22.93 5.72
C GLU A 159 42.02 -22.40 6.35
N ARG A 160 42.60 -23.18 7.26
CA ARG A 160 43.89 -22.93 7.90
C ARG A 160 44.98 -23.65 7.15
#